data_AF-A0A8X7PNV8-F1
#
_entry.id   AF-A0A8X7PNV8-F1
#
_cell.length_a   1.000
_cell.length_b   1.000
_cell.length_c   1.000
_cell.angle_alpha   90.00
_cell.angle_beta   90.00
_cell.angle_gamma   90.00
#
_symmetry.space_group_name_H-M   'P 1'
#
loop_
_entity.id
_entity.type
_entity.pdbx_description
1 polymer ?
#
loop_
_entity_poly.entity_id
_entity_poly.type
_entity_poly.pdbx_seq_one_letter_code
_entity_poly.pdbx_strand_id
1 'polypeptide(L)'
;MGYILDPKSMNEINGDDETELGLRAVRLANYITFPMVFKAAIELGVIDALYLAARADVNGSGSFLKPSEIATRLPTQPSNPEAPVLLDRMLRLLASYSMVKCQIVDGERVYKAEPICKYFLRYNIEETGTLASQFILELDSVFLNTW
;
A
#
# COMPACT_ATOMS: atom_id res chain seq x y z
N MET A 1 46.24 -4.25 28.42
CA MET A 1 46.53 -4.86 27.11
C MET A 1 45.30 -4.64 26.25
N GLY A 2 45.34 -3.67 25.33
CA GLY A 2 44.20 -3.39 24.44
C GLY A 2 44.07 -4.49 23.40
N TYR A 3 42.88 -5.07 23.26
CA TYR A 3 42.59 -5.99 22.18
C TYR A 3 42.61 -5.20 20.87
N ILE A 4 43.62 -5.43 20.04
CA ILE A 4 43.66 -4.92 18.67
C ILE A 4 42.63 -5.75 17.89
N LEU A 5 41.51 -5.14 17.55
CA LEU A 5 40.51 -5.75 16.68
C LEU A 5 41.13 -5.98 15.29
N ASP A 6 40.94 -7.17 14.74
CA ASP A 6 41.43 -7.53 13.41
C ASP A 6 40.79 -6.59 12.36
N PRO A 7 41.55 -5.96 11.46
CA PRO A 7 41.00 -5.11 10.40
C PRO A 7 39.90 -5.77 9.55
N LYS A 8 39.87 -7.12 9.47
CA LYS A 8 38.74 -7.84 8.87
C LYS A 8 37.45 -7.73 9.67
N SER A 9 37.50 -7.87 11.00
CA SER A 9 36.31 -7.75 11.84
C SER A 9 35.79 -6.32 11.86
N MET A 10 36.67 -5.33 11.78
CA MET A 10 36.28 -3.91 11.73
C MET A 10 35.60 -3.52 10.42
N ASN A 11 35.98 -4.15 9.29
CA ASN A 11 35.29 -3.98 8.01
C ASN A 11 33.90 -4.67 7.96
N GLU A 12 33.74 -5.83 8.61
CA GLU A 12 32.43 -6.50 8.71
C GLU A 12 31.46 -5.73 9.61
N ILE A 13 31.95 -5.12 10.70
CA ILE A 13 31.13 -4.27 11.59
C ILE A 13 30.69 -2.98 10.87
N ASN A 14 31.58 -2.36 10.09
CA ASN A 14 31.26 -1.13 9.32
C ASN A 14 30.35 -1.39 8.11
N GLY A 15 30.40 -2.58 7.50
CA GLY A 15 29.60 -2.92 6.32
C GLY A 15 28.11 -3.12 6.61
N ASP A 16 27.75 -3.61 7.81
CA ASP A 16 26.36 -3.73 8.26
C ASP A 16 25.76 -2.34 8.56
N ASP A 17 26.54 -1.48 9.23
CA ASP A 17 26.15 -0.10 9.52
C ASP A 17 25.98 0.75 8.26
N GLU A 18 26.89 0.66 7.29
CA GLU A 18 26.78 1.38 6.01
C GLU A 18 25.58 0.88 5.19
N THR A 19 25.29 -0.42 5.23
CA THR A 19 24.12 -1.01 4.56
C THR A 19 22.81 -0.52 5.18
N GLU A 20 22.71 -0.48 6.51
CA GLU A 20 21.54 0.05 7.22
C GLU A 20 21.36 1.56 6.98
N LEU A 21 22.45 2.33 6.98
CA LEU A 21 22.42 3.75 6.61
C LEU A 21 21.92 3.95 5.17
N GLY A 22 22.41 3.14 4.23
CA GLY A 22 21.93 3.13 2.85
C GLY A 22 20.44 2.81 2.76
N LEU A 23 19.96 1.79 3.48
CA LEU A 23 18.55 1.41 3.48
C LEU A 23 17.66 2.52 4.06
N ARG A 24 18.12 3.21 5.11
CA ARG A 24 17.43 4.39 5.66
C ARG A 24 17.36 5.53 4.66
N ALA A 25 18.47 5.83 3.97
CA ALA A 25 18.50 6.84 2.92
C ALA A 25 17.52 6.50 1.79
N VAL A 26 17.45 5.24 1.36
CA VAL A 26 16.49 4.78 0.35
C VAL A 26 15.04 4.93 0.84
N ARG A 27 14.73 4.55 2.08
CA ARG A 27 13.39 4.73 2.66
C ARG A 27 12.99 6.20 2.72
N LEU A 28 13.92 7.06 3.12
CA LEU A 28 13.69 8.50 3.16
C LEU A 28 13.51 9.07 1.76
N ALA A 29 14.30 8.66 0.77
CA ALA A 29 14.13 9.09 -0.62
C ALA A 29 12.79 8.65 -1.22
N ASN A 30 12.21 7.56 -0.72
CA ASN A 30 10.93 7.01 -1.18
C ASN A 30 9.76 7.25 -0.20
N TYR A 31 9.91 8.17 0.77
CA TYR A 31 8.90 8.37 1.82
C TYR A 31 7.52 8.73 1.26
N ILE A 32 7.49 9.46 0.14
CA ILE A 32 6.28 9.96 -0.50
C ILE A 32 5.58 8.89 -1.36
N THR A 33 6.25 7.78 -1.67
CA THR A 33 5.74 6.74 -2.56
C THR A 33 4.47 6.09 -2.01
N PHE A 34 4.46 5.68 -0.74
CA PHE A 34 3.26 5.11 -0.13
C PHE A 34 2.11 6.10 -0.04
N PRO A 35 2.28 7.32 0.52
CA PRO A 35 1.19 8.29 0.59
C PRO A 35 0.56 8.59 -0.77
N MET A 36 1.36 8.78 -1.82
CA MET A 36 0.84 9.10 -3.16
C MET A 36 0.11 7.92 -3.80
N VAL A 37 0.62 6.70 -3.66
CA VAL A 37 -0.06 5.51 -4.17
C VAL A 37 -1.35 5.23 -3.40
N PHE A 38 -1.33 5.44 -2.08
CA PHE A 38 -2.53 5.26 -1.26
C PHE A 38 -3.60 6.30 -1.58
N LYS A 39 -3.23 7.57 -1.76
CA LYS A 39 -4.12 8.63 -2.27
C LYS A 39 -4.77 8.20 -3.59
N ALA A 40 -3.97 7.75 -4.56
CA ALA A 40 -4.49 7.28 -5.84
C ALA A 40 -5.43 6.08 -5.68
N ALA A 41 -5.13 5.13 -4.79
CA ALA A 41 -6.00 3.98 -4.51
C ALA A 41 -7.38 4.40 -3.97
N ILE A 42 -7.42 5.42 -3.10
CA ILE A 42 -8.66 6.01 -2.59
C ILE A 42 -9.40 6.71 -3.74
N GLU A 43 -8.72 7.57 -4.51
CA GLU A 43 -9.32 8.33 -5.61
C GLU A 43 -9.84 7.44 -6.75
N LEU A 44 -9.23 6.28 -6.97
CA LEU A 44 -9.71 5.29 -7.95
C LEU A 44 -10.84 4.41 -7.39
N GLY A 45 -11.12 4.44 -6.08
CA GLY A 45 -12.12 3.58 -5.43
C GLY A 45 -11.66 2.13 -5.24
N VAL A 46 -10.35 1.87 -5.29
CA VAL A 46 -9.77 0.53 -5.06
C VAL A 46 -10.04 0.06 -3.63
N ILE A 47 -9.91 0.97 -2.66
CA ILE A 47 -10.12 0.69 -1.24
C ILE A 47 -11.58 0.31 -0.99
N ASP A 48 -12.54 1.07 -1.54
CA ASP A 48 -13.96 0.77 -1.45
C ASP A 48 -14.30 -0.58 -2.09
N ALA A 49 -13.78 -0.86 -3.29
CA ALA A 49 -14.04 -2.12 -4.00
C ALA A 49 -13.57 -3.35 -3.20
N LEU A 50 -12.36 -3.30 -2.65
CA LEU A 50 -11.83 -4.38 -1.80
C LEU A 50 -12.61 -4.52 -0.50
N TYR A 51 -12.96 -3.40 0.14
CA TYR A 51 -13.67 -3.42 1.41
C TYR A 51 -15.09 -3.98 1.28
N LEU A 52 -15.82 -3.57 0.24
CA LEU A 52 -17.14 -4.08 -0.07
C LEU A 52 -17.10 -5.59 -0.38
N ALA A 53 -16.14 -6.04 -1.18
CA ALA A 53 -15.96 -7.47 -1.49
C ALA A 53 -15.58 -8.31 -0.28
N ALA A 54 -14.82 -7.74 0.67
CA ALA A 54 -14.50 -8.39 1.93
C ALA A 54 -15.70 -8.47 2.88
N ARG A 55 -16.62 -7.48 2.83
CA ARG A 55 -17.85 -7.43 3.65
C ARG A 55 -19.01 -8.26 3.11
N ALA A 56 -19.15 -8.34 1.80
CA ALA A 56 -20.30 -9.01 1.15
C ALA A 56 -20.32 -10.53 1.33
N ASP A 57 -19.22 -11.13 1.80
CA ASP A 57 -19.18 -12.57 2.08
C ASP A 57 -19.88 -12.91 3.40
N VAL A 58 -21.11 -13.40 3.28
CA VAL A 58 -22.00 -13.82 4.38
C VAL A 58 -21.41 -14.97 5.20
N ASN A 59 -20.43 -15.72 4.67
CA ASN A 59 -19.81 -16.86 5.36
C ASN A 59 -18.54 -16.50 6.16
N GLY A 60 -18.19 -15.22 6.28
CA GLY A 60 -17.06 -14.76 7.10
C GLY A 60 -15.68 -14.99 6.48
N SER A 61 -15.59 -15.57 5.28
CA SER A 61 -14.35 -15.76 4.54
C SER A 61 -14.09 -14.63 3.52
N GLY A 62 -14.27 -13.36 3.92
CA GLY A 62 -14.22 -12.20 3.01
C GLY A 62 -13.30 -12.38 1.80
N SER A 63 -13.85 -12.27 0.60
CA SER A 63 -13.22 -12.79 -0.62
C SER A 63 -11.90 -12.11 -0.95
N PHE A 64 -10.91 -12.90 -1.33
CA PHE A 64 -9.70 -12.40 -1.97
C PHE A 64 -9.98 -12.17 -3.45
N LEU A 65 -9.48 -11.05 -3.99
CA LEU A 65 -9.73 -10.63 -5.37
C LEU A 65 -8.45 -10.56 -6.17
N LYS A 66 -8.51 -11.00 -7.42
CA LYS A 66 -7.44 -10.80 -8.41
C LYS A 66 -7.43 -9.33 -8.89
N PRO A 67 -6.28 -8.78 -9.30
CA PRO A 67 -6.20 -7.43 -9.86
C PRO A 67 -7.18 -7.16 -11.01
N SER A 68 -7.42 -8.16 -11.87
CA SER A 68 -8.40 -8.09 -12.95
C SER A 68 -9.84 -7.96 -12.45
N GLU A 69 -10.20 -8.66 -11.38
CA GLU A 69 -11.52 -8.57 -10.75
C GLU A 69 -11.71 -7.30 -9.93
N ILE A 70 -10.62 -6.69 -9.47
CA ILE A 70 -10.67 -5.37 -8.81
C ILE A 70 -10.93 -4.31 -9.89
N ALA A 71 -10.26 -4.39 -11.05
CA ALA A 71 -10.45 -3.48 -12.17
C ALA A 71 -11.92 -3.40 -12.64
N THR A 72 -12.64 -4.52 -12.66
CA THR A 72 -14.04 -4.56 -13.07
C THR A 72 -15.01 -3.98 -12.04
N ARG A 73 -14.58 -3.89 -10.77
CA ARG A 73 -15.37 -3.34 -9.65
C ARG A 73 -15.12 -1.85 -9.41
N LEU A 74 -14.20 -1.21 -10.14
CA LEU A 74 -13.95 0.22 -9.99
C LEU A 74 -15.14 1.05 -10.50
N PRO A 75 -15.39 2.24 -9.92
CA PRO A 75 -16.47 3.13 -10.36
C PRO A 75 -16.39 3.52 -11.84
N THR A 76 -15.18 3.56 -12.39
CA THR A 76 -14.93 3.80 -13.82
C THR A 76 -14.08 2.66 -14.34
N GLN A 77 -14.63 1.88 -15.28
CA GLN A 77 -13.90 0.75 -15.83
C GLN A 77 -12.69 1.24 -16.64
N PRO A 78 -11.49 0.70 -16.37
CA PRO A 78 -10.30 1.12 -17.07
C PRO A 78 -10.35 0.66 -18.53
N SER A 79 -10.07 1.57 -19.45
CA SER A 79 -9.88 1.27 -20.88
C SER A 79 -8.48 0.73 -21.19
N ASN A 80 -7.53 0.89 -20.27
CA ASN A 80 -6.15 0.45 -20.43
C ASN A 80 -6.04 -1.08 -20.20
N PRO A 81 -5.58 -1.86 -21.20
CA PRO A 81 -5.34 -3.30 -21.03
C PRO A 81 -4.34 -3.65 -19.92
N GLU A 82 -3.39 -2.74 -19.62
CA GLU A 82 -2.39 -2.95 -18.55
C GLU A 82 -2.90 -2.59 -17.15
N ALA A 83 -4.15 -2.12 -17.01
CA ALA A 83 -4.69 -1.70 -15.73
C ALA A 83 -4.58 -2.77 -14.62
N PRO A 84 -4.84 -4.06 -14.87
CA PRO A 84 -4.65 -5.10 -13.85
C PRO A 84 -3.19 -5.19 -13.35
N VAL A 85 -2.20 -4.98 -14.22
CA VAL A 85 -0.77 -5.03 -13.84
C VAL A 85 -0.40 -3.82 -13.00
N LEU A 86 -0.91 -2.63 -13.35
CA LEU A 86 -0.71 -1.42 -12.56
C LEU A 86 -1.38 -1.52 -11.19
N LEU A 87 -2.58 -2.10 -11.14
CA LEU A 87 -3.27 -2.40 -9.88
C LEU A 87 -2.49 -3.41 -9.04
N ASP A 88 -1.94 -4.48 -9.61
CA ASP A 88 -1.09 -5.43 -8.87
C ASP A 88 0.11 -4.71 -8.21
N ARG A 89 0.79 -3.81 -8.93
CA ARG A 89 1.90 -3.04 -8.37
C ARG A 89 1.48 -2.13 -7.21
N MET A 90 0.35 -1.44 -7.37
CA MET A 90 -0.26 -0.62 -6.32
C MET A 90 -0.58 -1.48 -5.09
N LEU A 91 -1.27 -2.60 -5.28
CA LEU A 91 -1.72 -3.48 -4.21
C LEU A 91 -0.56 -4.15 -3.46
N ARG A 92 0.54 -4.49 -4.16
CA ARG A 92 1.77 -4.97 -3.51
C ARG A 92 2.37 -3.95 -2.56
N LEU A 93 2.39 -2.67 -2.95
CA LEU A 93 2.85 -1.61 -2.08
C LEU A 93 1.90 -1.45 -0.89
N LEU A 94 0.58 -1.44 -1.12
CA LEU A 94 -0.38 -1.38 -0.02
C LEU A 94 -0.25 -2.57 0.95
N ALA A 95 0.10 -3.75 0.44
CA ALA A 95 0.34 -4.94 1.25
C ALA A 95 1.59 -4.81 2.13
N SER A 96 2.66 -4.14 1.66
CA SER A 96 3.85 -3.91 2.49
C SER A 96 3.63 -2.93 3.64
N TYR A 97 2.53 -2.17 3.59
CA TYR A 97 2.08 -1.27 4.66
C TYR A 97 0.85 -1.82 5.41
N SER A 98 0.54 -3.11 5.26
CA SER A 98 -0.57 -3.78 5.96
C SER A 98 -1.95 -3.15 5.72
N MET A 99 -2.13 -2.46 4.59
CA MET A 99 -3.44 -1.94 4.19
C MET A 99 -4.30 -3.02 3.53
N VAL A 100 -3.66 -3.98 2.87
CA VAL A 100 -4.32 -5.13 2.24
C VAL A 100 -3.54 -6.40 2.52
N LYS A 101 -4.25 -7.52 2.62
CA LYS A 101 -3.63 -8.85 2.68
C LYS A 101 -3.35 -9.33 1.27
N CYS A 102 -2.14 -9.80 1.02
CA CYS A 102 -1.75 -10.43 -0.24
C CYS A 102 -1.56 -11.93 -0.04
N GLN A 103 -2.08 -12.75 -0.95
CA GLN A 103 -1.84 -14.20 -1.02
C GLN A 103 -1.54 -14.61 -2.46
N ILE A 104 -0.93 -15.78 -2.63
CA ILE A 104 -0.75 -16.40 -3.95
C ILE A 104 -1.64 -17.63 -3.99
N VAL A 105 -2.56 -17.67 -4.95
CA VAL A 105 -3.49 -18.78 -5.19
C VAL A 105 -3.36 -19.16 -6.66
N ASP A 106 -3.07 -20.44 -6.93
CA ASP A 106 -2.86 -20.97 -8.29
C ASP A 106 -1.83 -20.19 -9.12
N GLY A 107 -0.79 -19.68 -8.45
CA GLY A 107 0.28 -18.89 -9.10
C GLY A 107 -0.08 -17.42 -9.33
N GLU A 108 -1.29 -16.98 -9.00
CA GLU A 108 -1.74 -15.60 -9.15
C GLU A 108 -1.87 -14.90 -7.78
N ARG A 109 -1.54 -13.60 -7.75
CA ARG A 109 -1.73 -12.80 -6.55
C ARG A 109 -3.18 -12.39 -6.38
N VAL A 110 -3.66 -12.52 -5.15
CA VAL A 110 -5.00 -12.12 -4.74
C VAL A 110 -4.94 -11.26 -3.48
N TYR A 111 -5.88 -10.32 -3.38
CA TYR A 111 -5.86 -9.26 -2.38
C TYR A 111 -7.17 -9.14 -1.62
N LYS A 112 -7.07 -8.77 -0.34
CA LYS A 112 -8.22 -8.53 0.53
C LYS A 112 -7.97 -7.28 1.36
N ALA A 113 -8.97 -6.43 1.56
CA ALA A 113 -8.86 -5.28 2.46
C ALA A 113 -8.59 -5.72 3.90
N GLU A 114 -7.66 -5.04 4.58
CA GLU A 114 -7.52 -5.14 6.03
C GLU A 114 -8.51 -4.20 6.73
N PRO A 115 -8.86 -4.44 8.02
CA PRO A 115 -9.87 -3.64 8.73
C PRO A 115 -9.59 -2.14 8.79
N ILE A 116 -8.32 -1.73 8.68
CA ILE A 116 -7.91 -0.31 8.66
C ILE A 116 -8.50 0.46 7.47
N CYS A 117 -8.79 -0.21 6.35
CA CYS A 117 -9.36 0.41 5.15
C CYS A 117 -10.72 1.07 5.38
N LYS A 118 -11.48 0.65 6.40
CA LYS A 118 -12.79 1.24 6.70
C LYS A 118 -12.74 2.73 7.03
N TYR A 119 -11.61 3.21 7.55
CA TYR A 119 -11.41 4.63 7.88
C TYR A 119 -11.05 5.48 6.65
N PHE A 120 -10.77 4.86 5.52
CA PHE A 120 -10.31 5.52 4.29
C PHE A 120 -11.23 5.23 3.10
N LEU A 121 -12.48 4.87 3.37
CA LEU A 121 -13.49 4.70 2.33
C LEU A 121 -13.81 6.06 1.70
N ARG A 122 -13.82 6.11 0.37
CA ARG A 122 -14.17 7.33 -0.36
C ARG A 122 -15.66 7.61 -0.24
N TYR A 123 -16.46 6.56 -0.32
CA TYR A 123 -17.90 6.66 -0.15
C TYR A 123 -18.23 6.43 1.33
N ASN A 124 -19.11 7.26 1.87
CA ASN A 124 -19.63 7.08 3.22
C ASN A 124 -20.59 5.87 3.21
N ILE A 125 -19.99 4.68 3.33
CA ILE A 125 -20.68 3.38 3.36
C ILE A 125 -20.97 2.96 4.81
N GLU A 126 -20.33 3.61 5.78
CA GLU A 126 -20.55 3.42 7.21
C GLU A 126 -20.91 4.76 7.82
N GLU A 127 -21.86 4.84 8.76
CA GLU A 127 -22.22 6.08 9.49
C GLU A 127 -21.04 6.76 10.23
N THR A 128 -19.85 6.16 10.17
CA THR A 128 -18.60 6.65 10.72
C THR A 128 -17.93 7.57 9.69
N GLY A 129 -17.47 8.75 10.12
CA GLY A 129 -16.74 9.67 9.24
C GLY A 129 -15.50 9.03 8.58
N THR A 130 -15.07 9.58 7.44
CA THR A 130 -13.91 9.10 6.68
C THR A 130 -12.70 10.01 6.84
N LEU A 131 -11.53 9.43 7.06
CA LEU A 131 -10.23 10.11 7.01
C LEU A 131 -9.69 10.24 5.58
N ALA A 132 -10.35 9.62 4.58
CA ALA A 132 -9.95 9.71 3.18
C ALA A 132 -9.84 11.16 2.71
N SER A 133 -10.86 11.98 3.00
CA SER A 133 -10.89 13.39 2.59
C SER A 133 -9.74 14.18 3.23
N GLN A 134 -9.47 13.95 4.51
CA GLN A 134 -8.35 14.60 5.20
C GLN A 134 -7.01 14.19 4.54
N PHE A 135 -6.81 12.89 4.32
CA PHE A 135 -5.59 12.36 3.73
C PHE A 135 -5.33 12.88 2.30
N ILE A 136 -6.38 12.97 1.48
CA ILE A 136 -6.29 13.53 0.12
C ILE A 136 -5.91 15.01 0.16
N LEU A 137 -6.51 15.79 1.08
CA LEU A 137 -6.23 17.22 1.22
C LEU A 137 -4.78 17.48 1.64
N GLU A 138 -4.25 16.71 2.59
CA GLU A 138 -2.85 16.83 3.05
C GLU A 138 -1.83 16.58 1.93
N LEU A 139 -2.21 15.79 0.92
CA LEU A 139 -1.38 15.44 -0.23
C LEU A 139 -1.78 16.22 -1.50
N ASP A 140 -2.62 17.24 -1.37
CA ASP A 140 -2.91 18.14 -2.48
C ASP A 140 -1.71 19.04 -2.78
N SER A 141 -1.54 19.39 -4.05
CA SER A 141 -0.47 20.27 -4.51
C SER A 141 -0.38 21.59 -3.73
N VAL A 142 -1.51 22.16 -3.32
CA VAL A 142 -1.54 23.42 -2.55
C VAL A 142 -0.86 23.24 -1.19
N PHE A 143 -1.15 22.15 -0.49
CA PHE A 143 -0.57 21.86 0.83
C PHE A 143 0.90 21.43 0.72
N LEU A 144 1.24 20.62 -0.28
CA LEU A 144 2.64 20.23 -0.51
C LEU A 144 3.52 21.43 -0.84
N ASN A 145 3.01 22.42 -1.58
CA ASN A 145 3.75 23.64 -1.93
C ASN A 145 3.85 24.67 -0.79
N THR A 146 3.21 24.42 0.36
CA THR A 146 3.25 25.35 1.51
C THR A 146 4.53 25.22 2.34
N TRP A 147 5.20 24.07 2.26
CA TRP A 147 6.46 23.78 2.94
C TRP A 147 7.66 24.09 2.05
#